data_AF-A0A3B9H591-F1
#
_entry.id   AF-A0A3B9H591-F1
#
_cell.length_a   1.000
_cell.length_b   1.000
_cell.length_c   1.000
_cell.angle_alpha   90.00
_cell.angle_beta   90.00
_cell.angle_gamma   90.00
#
_symmetry.space_group_name_H-M   'P 1'
#
loop_
_entity.id
_entity.type
_entity.pdbx_description
1 polymer ?
#
loop_
_entity_poly.entity_id
_entity_poly.type
_entity_poly.pdbx_seq_one_letter_code
_entity_poly.pdbx_strand_id
1 'polypeptide(L)'
;TRFPGGNRDISKVIQALPGASPTVAFRNDIIIRGGAPNENRFYLDGVEVPNINHFATQGASGGPVGLLNVNFIEKVDFYSGAFPANRGNAASSVFEFVQRDGNAEKLETTFAVGSSDIGLTFDGPLGKNTSFIFSARRSYLQFLFAALKLPFLPTYTDAQFKLKHRFNSKNELTVIGLGALDDFVLNESVNDGVTDSSTIEFNNYTLGNIP
;
A
#
# COMPACT_ATOMS: atom_id res chain seq x y z
N THR A 1 9.70 -2.04 15.47
CA THR A 1 8.62 -1.50 16.33
C THR A 1 7.44 -1.14 15.45
N ARG A 2 6.20 -1.49 15.84
CA ARG A 2 5.00 -1.10 15.05
C ARG A 2 4.77 0.40 15.23
N PHE A 3 4.48 1.12 14.15
CA PHE A 3 4.13 2.55 14.21
C PHE A 3 2.66 2.70 14.63
N PRO A 4 2.36 3.11 15.88
CA PRO A 4 1.00 3.24 16.36
C PRO A 4 0.26 4.34 15.57
N GLY A 5 -1.03 4.15 15.31
CA GLY A 5 -1.85 5.12 14.57
C GLY A 5 -1.66 5.14 13.05
N GLY A 6 -0.73 4.36 12.50
CA GLY A 6 -0.49 4.28 11.05
C GLY A 6 -1.33 3.25 10.29
N ASN A 7 -2.27 2.54 10.93
CA ASN A 7 -3.12 1.50 10.31
C ASN A 7 -2.40 0.48 9.39
N ARG A 8 -1.16 0.10 9.73
CA ARG A 8 -0.31 -0.80 8.92
C ARG A 8 0.07 -0.21 7.54
N ASP A 9 0.19 1.10 7.47
CA ASP A 9 0.51 1.85 6.26
C ASP A 9 1.96 2.33 6.26
N ILE A 10 2.74 1.88 5.28
CA ILE A 10 4.16 2.21 5.17
C ILE A 10 4.40 3.70 4.91
N SER A 11 3.51 4.36 4.18
CA SER A 11 3.66 5.78 3.85
C SER A 11 3.47 6.65 5.08
N LYS A 12 2.61 6.25 6.03
CA LYS A 12 2.50 6.93 7.33
C LYS A 12 3.77 6.80 8.17
N VAL A 13 4.46 5.67 8.08
CA VAL A 13 5.78 5.51 8.72
C VAL A 13 6.81 6.44 8.09
N ILE A 14 6.82 6.55 6.76
CA ILE A 14 7.72 7.44 6.02
C ILE A 14 7.46 8.91 6.35
N GLN A 15 6.19 9.32 6.46
CA GLN A 15 5.82 10.69 6.82
C GLN A 15 6.33 11.12 8.21
N ALA A 16 6.67 10.17 9.08
CA ALA A 16 7.28 10.46 10.38
C ALA A 16 8.81 10.63 10.33
N LEU A 17 9.46 10.41 9.18
CA LEU A 17 10.90 10.58 9.03
C LEU A 17 11.32 12.06 9.00
N PRO A 18 12.51 12.40 9.52
CA PRO A 18 13.04 13.76 9.42
C PRO A 18 13.17 14.22 7.95
N GLY A 19 12.67 15.42 7.65
CA GLY A 19 12.69 15.98 6.30
C GLY A 19 11.53 15.53 5.40
N ALA A 20 10.64 14.67 5.90
CA ALA A 20 9.33 14.45 5.31
C ALA A 20 8.36 15.54 5.75
N SER A 21 7.52 16.00 4.82
CA SER A 21 6.39 16.89 5.11
C SER A 21 5.09 16.13 4.91
N PRO A 22 4.18 16.09 5.90
CA PRO A 22 2.88 15.48 5.73
C PRO A 22 2.06 16.28 4.72
N THR A 23 1.22 15.59 3.96
CA THR A 23 0.31 16.19 3.00
C THR A 23 -1.11 16.30 3.57
N VAL A 24 -2.07 16.68 2.73
CA VAL A 24 -3.51 16.67 3.08
C VAL A 24 -3.91 15.33 3.70
N ALA A 25 -4.77 15.38 4.72
CA ALA A 25 -5.05 14.26 5.62
C ALA A 25 -5.50 12.95 4.93
N PHE A 26 -6.08 13.05 3.74
CA PHE A 26 -6.63 11.93 2.97
C PHE A 26 -5.66 11.35 1.93
N ARG A 27 -4.41 11.81 1.87
CA ARG A 27 -3.41 11.31 0.92
C ARG A 27 -2.14 10.87 1.64
N ASN A 28 -1.51 9.82 1.11
CA ASN A 28 -0.20 9.34 1.54
C ASN A 28 0.92 9.87 0.65
N ASP A 29 0.79 11.10 0.14
CA ASP A 29 1.90 11.68 -0.61
C ASP A 29 3.10 11.85 0.31
N ILE A 30 4.26 11.66 -0.28
CA ILE A 30 5.55 11.77 0.38
C ILE A 30 6.25 12.97 -0.24
N ILE A 31 6.48 14.01 0.55
CA ILE A 31 7.22 15.20 0.14
C ILE A 31 8.50 15.21 0.96
N ILE A 32 9.65 15.01 0.30
CA ILE A 32 10.96 15.06 0.95
C ILE A 32 11.67 16.33 0.53
N ARG A 33 12.00 17.19 1.51
CA ARG A 33 12.75 18.44 1.28
C ARG A 33 12.17 19.34 0.18
N GLY A 34 10.83 19.39 0.08
CA GLY A 34 10.12 20.21 -0.91
C GLY A 34 10.03 19.61 -2.32
N GLY A 35 10.58 18.41 -2.55
CA GLY A 35 10.43 17.70 -3.82
C GLY A 35 9.01 17.18 -4.02
N ALA A 36 8.57 17.17 -5.27
CA ALA A 36 7.22 16.75 -5.63
C ALA A 36 7.01 15.25 -5.36
N PRO A 37 5.77 14.80 -5.10
CA PRO A 37 5.47 13.39 -4.82
C PRO A 37 6.05 12.41 -5.86
N ASN A 38 5.95 12.74 -7.15
CA ASN A 38 6.47 11.95 -8.27
C ASN A 38 8.01 11.97 -8.44
N GLU A 39 8.73 12.75 -7.64
CA GLU A 39 10.20 12.82 -7.66
C GLU A 39 10.87 11.81 -6.73
N ASN A 40 10.08 11.12 -5.90
CA ASN A 40 10.53 10.03 -5.07
C ASN A 40 10.57 8.72 -5.87
N ARG A 41 11.53 7.86 -5.56
CA ARG A 41 11.62 6.50 -6.12
C ARG A 41 11.53 5.46 -5.03
N PHE A 42 10.80 4.39 -5.30
CA PHE A 42 10.57 3.29 -4.37
C PHE A 42 11.13 2.00 -4.97
N TYR A 43 11.82 1.21 -4.17
CA TYR A 43 12.40 -0.06 -4.57
C TYR A 43 12.00 -1.14 -3.58
N LEU A 44 11.59 -2.31 -4.06
CA LEU A 44 11.29 -3.49 -3.26
C LEU A 44 12.31 -4.59 -3.60
N ASP A 45 13.16 -4.95 -2.64
CA ASP A 45 14.30 -5.85 -2.84
C ASP A 45 15.13 -5.50 -4.12
N GLY A 46 15.35 -4.21 -4.34
CA GLY A 46 16.13 -3.68 -5.48
C GLY A 46 15.35 -3.52 -6.79
N VAL A 47 14.08 -3.93 -6.87
CA VAL A 47 13.21 -3.73 -8.05
C VAL A 47 12.39 -2.46 -7.88
N GLU A 48 12.40 -1.55 -8.88
CA GLU A 48 11.61 -0.32 -8.81
C GLU A 48 10.10 -0.63 -8.76
N VAL A 49 9.42 0.01 -7.80
CA VAL A 49 7.96 -0.03 -7.64
C VAL A 49 7.44 1.39 -7.91
N PRO A 50 6.68 1.61 -9.01
CA PRO A 50 6.27 2.97 -9.38
C PRO A 50 5.38 3.66 -8.35
N ASN A 51 4.59 2.88 -7.61
CA ASN A 51 3.67 3.39 -6.60
C ASN A 51 3.50 2.38 -5.46
N ILE A 52 3.47 2.88 -4.22
CA ILE A 52 3.35 2.07 -3.01
C ILE A 52 2.00 2.26 -2.29
N ASN A 53 0.99 2.79 -2.99
CA ASN A 53 -0.34 3.10 -2.48
C ASN A 53 -1.45 2.66 -3.45
N HIS A 54 -2.61 2.32 -2.88
CA HIS A 54 -3.88 2.17 -3.59
C HIS A 54 -4.49 3.54 -3.89
N PHE A 55 -5.26 3.62 -4.98
CA PHE A 55 -5.99 4.80 -5.43
C PHE A 55 -5.11 6.03 -5.68
N ALA A 56 -3.88 5.80 -6.15
CA ALA A 56 -3.00 6.88 -6.55
C ALA A 56 -3.53 7.60 -7.79
N THR A 57 -3.38 8.93 -7.82
CA THR A 57 -3.73 9.77 -8.97
C THR A 57 -2.47 10.12 -9.77
N GLN A 58 -2.62 10.50 -11.04
CA GLN A 58 -1.46 10.84 -11.87
C GLN A 58 -0.66 12.00 -11.24
N GLY A 59 0.67 11.82 -11.12
CA GLY A 59 1.56 12.80 -10.49
C GLY A 59 1.62 12.74 -8.96
N ALA A 60 0.83 11.87 -8.32
CA ALA A 60 0.89 11.58 -6.89
C ALA A 60 1.92 10.47 -6.59
N SER A 61 2.51 10.50 -5.38
CA SER A 61 3.12 9.29 -4.79
C SER A 61 2.16 8.56 -3.86
N GLY A 62 1.02 9.18 -3.53
CA GLY A 62 0.03 8.65 -2.61
C GLY A 62 -1.36 8.46 -3.20
N GLY A 63 -2.03 7.43 -2.69
CA GLY A 63 -3.47 7.46 -2.42
C GLY A 63 -3.70 7.27 -0.91
N PRO A 64 -4.94 7.06 -0.43
CA PRO A 64 -5.25 7.05 1.00
C PRO A 64 -4.77 5.80 1.75
N VAL A 65 -4.39 4.73 1.04
CA VAL A 65 -4.05 3.43 1.65
C VAL A 65 -2.75 2.88 1.07
N GLY A 66 -1.80 2.55 1.93
CA GLY A 66 -0.54 1.88 1.55
C GLY A 66 -0.77 0.48 0.97
N LEU A 67 -0.05 0.18 -0.11
CA LEU A 67 -0.07 -1.10 -0.83
C LEU A 67 0.86 -2.14 -0.20
N LEU A 68 2.04 -1.72 0.28
CA LEU A 68 3.03 -2.65 0.85
C LEU A 68 2.57 -3.13 2.23
N ASN A 69 2.58 -4.45 2.44
CA ASN A 69 2.33 -5.01 3.76
C ASN A 69 3.52 -4.73 4.68
N VAL A 70 3.34 -3.87 5.68
CA VAL A 70 4.40 -3.51 6.63
C VAL A 70 4.99 -4.70 7.39
N ASN A 71 4.25 -5.80 7.54
CA ASN A 71 4.78 -7.01 8.19
C ASN A 71 5.76 -7.78 7.29
N PHE A 72 5.77 -7.51 5.98
CA PHE A 72 6.74 -8.07 5.04
C PHE A 72 8.04 -7.29 5.07
N ILE A 73 8.01 -6.04 5.51
CA ILE A 73 9.16 -5.15 5.45
C ILE A 73 10.04 -5.39 6.67
N GLU A 74 11.27 -5.84 6.42
CA GLU A 74 12.30 -5.99 7.45
C GLU A 74 12.95 -4.65 7.75
N LYS A 75 13.30 -3.89 6.72
CA LYS A 75 13.89 -2.56 6.84
C LYS A 75 13.56 -1.66 5.65
N VAL A 76 13.73 -0.37 5.88
CA VAL A 76 13.63 0.68 4.87
C VAL A 76 14.92 1.49 4.91
N ASP A 77 15.68 1.45 3.82
CA ASP A 77 16.81 2.35 3.63
C ASP A 77 16.28 3.62 2.94
N PHE A 78 16.44 4.76 3.61
CA PHE A 78 15.97 6.06 3.14
C PHE A 78 17.13 6.97 2.81
N TYR A 79 17.11 7.52 1.59
CA TYR A 79 18.08 8.48 1.13
C TYR A 79 17.36 9.76 0.71
N SER A 80 17.63 10.87 1.42
CA SER A 80 17.08 12.21 1.15
C SER A 80 17.97 13.08 0.25
N GLY A 81 19.06 12.51 -0.26
CA GLY A 81 20.05 13.13 -1.14
C GLY A 81 21.25 12.20 -1.32
N ALA A 82 22.15 12.51 -2.25
CA ALA A 82 23.37 11.73 -2.52
C ALA A 82 23.10 10.21 -2.67
N PHE A 83 22.06 9.85 -3.43
CA PHE A 83 21.67 8.46 -3.64
C PHE A 83 22.72 7.70 -4.46
N PRO A 84 22.81 6.36 -4.32
CA PRO A 84 23.70 5.53 -5.14
C PRO A 84 23.49 5.73 -6.65
N ALA A 85 24.56 5.67 -7.44
CA ALA A 85 24.50 5.92 -8.89
C ALA A 85 23.60 4.93 -9.68
N ASN A 86 23.36 3.74 -9.12
CA ASN A 86 22.44 2.73 -9.69
C ASN A 86 20.97 2.96 -9.29
N ARG A 87 20.63 4.08 -8.65
CA ARG A 87 19.27 4.52 -8.32
C ARG A 87 18.98 5.81 -9.10
N GLY A 88 18.76 5.64 -10.41
CA GLY A 88 18.51 6.74 -11.34
C GLY A 88 17.11 7.35 -11.21
N ASN A 89 16.86 8.44 -11.93
CA ASN A 89 15.55 9.12 -12.08
C ASN A 89 14.86 9.57 -10.78
N ALA A 90 15.57 9.54 -9.64
CA ALA A 90 15.14 10.16 -8.40
C ALA A 90 15.62 11.62 -8.35
N ALA A 91 14.68 12.55 -8.19
CA ALA A 91 14.98 13.98 -8.05
C ALA A 91 14.85 14.47 -6.59
N SER A 92 14.03 13.79 -5.79
CA SER A 92 13.79 14.15 -4.38
C SER A 92 14.38 13.13 -3.40
N SER A 93 13.99 11.86 -3.51
CA SER A 93 14.44 10.83 -2.57
C SER A 93 14.38 9.41 -3.13
N VAL A 94 15.09 8.49 -2.47
CA VAL A 94 15.05 7.05 -2.74
C VAL A 94 14.67 6.30 -1.47
N PHE A 95 13.69 5.42 -1.58
CA PHE A 95 13.29 4.46 -0.55
C PHE A 95 13.56 3.04 -1.04
N GLU A 96 14.31 2.27 -0.28
CA GLU A 96 14.60 0.88 -0.55
C GLU A 96 14.01 0.01 0.57
N PHE A 97 12.93 -0.69 0.23
CA PHE A 97 12.24 -1.63 1.09
C PHE A 97 12.88 -2.99 0.93
N VAL A 98 13.39 -3.54 2.03
CA VAL A 98 13.86 -4.92 2.08
C VAL A 98 12.81 -5.77 2.75
N GLN A 99 12.37 -6.80 2.05
CA GLN A 99 11.41 -7.74 2.58
C GLN A 99 12.11 -8.82 3.41
N ARG A 100 11.51 -9.22 4.53
CA ARG A 100 11.93 -10.40 5.26
C ARG A 100 11.78 -11.65 4.39
N ASP A 101 12.64 -12.62 4.63
CA ASP A 101 12.49 -13.95 4.03
C ASP A 101 11.40 -14.75 4.74
N GLY A 102 10.83 -15.74 4.04
CA GLY A 102 9.91 -16.68 4.65
C GLY A 102 10.58 -17.53 5.73
N ASN A 103 9.82 -17.92 6.76
CA ASN A 103 10.24 -18.76 7.86
C ASN A 103 10.66 -20.14 7.33
N ALA A 104 11.92 -20.53 7.53
CA ALA A 104 12.43 -21.79 7.02
C ALA A 104 12.08 -23.02 7.89
N GLU A 105 11.57 -22.81 9.11
CA GLU A 105 11.39 -23.87 10.10
C GLU A 105 9.95 -24.37 10.18
N LYS A 106 8.97 -23.45 10.14
CA LYS A 106 7.55 -23.79 10.33
C LYS A 106 6.64 -22.87 9.56
N LEU A 107 5.45 -23.37 9.23
CA LEU A 107 4.38 -22.57 8.66
C LEU A 107 3.68 -21.77 9.76
N GLU A 108 3.71 -20.45 9.62
CA GLU A 108 2.96 -19.49 10.40
C GLU A 108 1.84 -18.91 9.54
N THR A 109 0.65 -18.80 10.11
CA THR A 109 -0.50 -18.17 9.46
C THR A 109 -0.96 -17.02 10.32
N THR A 110 -1.06 -15.83 9.72
CA THR A 110 -1.56 -14.62 10.39
C THR A 110 -2.85 -14.19 9.71
N PHE A 111 -3.91 -14.09 10.50
CA PHE A 111 -5.15 -13.43 10.10
C PHE A 111 -5.21 -12.05 10.76
N ALA A 112 -5.57 -11.03 9.99
CA ALA A 112 -5.65 -9.66 10.47
C ALA A 112 -6.96 -9.01 10.03
N VAL A 113 -7.63 -8.36 10.98
CA VAL A 113 -8.82 -7.54 10.73
C VAL A 113 -8.46 -6.11 11.10
N GLY A 114 -8.46 -5.23 10.10
CA GLY A 114 -8.31 -3.79 10.27
C GLY A 114 -9.65 -3.13 10.57
N SER A 115 -9.70 -1.80 10.50
CA SER A 115 -10.96 -1.03 10.51
C SER A 115 -11.66 -0.99 9.15
N SER A 116 -10.93 -1.32 8.08
CA SER A 116 -11.38 -1.17 6.68
C SER A 116 -11.03 -2.35 5.77
N ASP A 117 -10.34 -3.36 6.30
CA ASP A 117 -9.84 -4.48 5.52
C ASP A 117 -9.65 -5.75 6.35
N ILE A 118 -9.58 -6.87 5.64
CA ILE A 118 -9.11 -8.14 6.16
C ILE A 118 -7.88 -8.58 5.37
N GLY A 119 -6.93 -9.21 6.07
CA GLY A 119 -5.72 -9.74 5.48
C GLY A 119 -5.38 -11.13 5.99
N LEU A 120 -4.79 -11.92 5.12
CA LEU A 120 -4.28 -13.24 5.43
C LEU A 120 -2.83 -13.33 4.97
N THR A 121 -1.96 -13.87 5.82
CA THR A 121 -0.55 -14.07 5.53
C THR A 121 -0.16 -15.50 5.86
N PHE A 122 0.55 -16.15 4.94
CA PHE A 122 1.21 -17.43 5.12
C PHE A 122 2.72 -17.22 5.02
N ASP A 123 3.46 -17.75 5.97
CA ASP A 123 4.89 -17.55 6.12
C ASP A 123 5.53 -18.88 6.52
N GLY A 124 6.33 -19.50 5.67
CA GLY A 124 6.83 -20.84 6.00
C GLY A 124 7.72 -21.50 4.97
N PRO A 125 8.12 -22.76 5.23
CA PRO A 125 8.90 -23.55 4.30
C PRO A 125 8.01 -24.20 3.24
N LEU A 126 8.43 -24.17 1.97
CA LEU A 126 7.92 -25.06 0.91
C LEU A 126 8.76 -26.34 0.79
N GLY A 127 9.93 -26.37 1.40
CA GLY A 127 10.84 -27.50 1.43
C GLY A 127 12.11 -27.17 2.21
N LYS A 128 13.05 -28.11 2.28
CA LYS A 128 14.28 -27.95 3.08
C LYS A 128 15.12 -26.71 2.71
N ASN A 129 15.07 -26.32 1.43
CA ASN A 129 15.87 -25.23 0.88
C ASN A 129 15.01 -24.11 0.28
N THR A 130 13.70 -24.15 0.51
CA THR A 130 12.75 -23.18 -0.07
C THR A 130 11.86 -22.64 1.03
N SER A 131 11.85 -21.32 1.20
CA SER A 131 10.86 -20.63 2.02
C SER A 131 10.04 -19.65 1.19
N PHE A 132 8.86 -19.34 1.69
CA PHE A 132 7.96 -18.39 1.09
C PHE A 132 7.27 -17.55 2.15
N ILE A 133 6.88 -16.37 1.75
CA ILE A 133 5.92 -15.55 2.46
C ILE A 133 4.94 -14.99 1.45
N PHE A 134 3.65 -15.12 1.71
CA PHE A 134 2.55 -14.69 0.85
C PHE A 134 1.49 -13.99 1.68
N SER A 135 0.98 -12.87 1.18
CA SER A 135 -0.09 -12.10 1.80
C SER A 135 -1.11 -11.72 0.75
N ALA A 136 -2.37 -11.75 1.14
CA ALA A 136 -3.46 -11.15 0.39
C ALA A 136 -4.34 -10.33 1.33
N ARG A 137 -4.84 -9.21 0.84
CA ARG A 137 -5.71 -8.30 1.59
C ARG A 137 -6.87 -7.84 0.71
N ARG A 138 -8.06 -7.78 1.28
CA ARG A 138 -9.27 -7.26 0.63
C ARG A 138 -9.91 -6.25 1.56
N SER A 139 -10.20 -5.06 1.03
CA SER A 139 -10.92 -4.04 1.76
C SER A 139 -12.42 -4.31 1.79
N TYR A 140 -13.09 -3.80 2.80
CA TYR A 140 -14.54 -3.73 2.89
C TYR A 140 -15.02 -2.27 3.02
N LEU A 141 -14.19 -1.34 2.53
CA LEU A 141 -14.45 0.10 2.52
C LEU A 141 -15.80 0.45 1.92
N GLN A 142 -16.20 -0.20 0.82
CA GLN A 142 -17.52 -0.02 0.20
C GLN A 142 -18.69 -0.05 1.22
N PHE A 143 -18.66 -0.92 2.23
CA PHE A 143 -19.76 -0.99 3.20
C PHE A 143 -19.73 0.19 4.17
N LEU A 144 -18.54 0.65 4.56
CA LEU A 144 -18.39 1.86 5.36
C LEU A 144 -18.85 3.10 4.58
N PHE A 145 -18.42 3.24 3.33
CA PHE A 145 -18.83 4.36 2.47
C PHE A 145 -20.35 4.35 2.20
N ALA A 146 -20.93 3.17 1.98
CA ALA A 146 -22.38 3.03 1.83
C ALA A 146 -23.14 3.41 3.11
N ALA A 147 -22.68 2.97 4.28
CA ALA A 147 -23.28 3.32 5.57
C ALA A 147 -23.21 4.83 5.87
N LEU A 148 -22.16 5.50 5.40
CA LEU A 148 -21.99 6.96 5.48
C LEU A 148 -22.73 7.73 4.38
N LYS A 149 -23.48 7.03 3.50
CA LYS A 149 -24.18 7.61 2.34
C LYS A 149 -23.27 8.47 1.46
N LEU A 150 -22.07 7.96 1.20
CA LEU A 150 -21.13 8.61 0.29
C LEU A 150 -21.40 8.14 -1.16
N PRO A 151 -21.17 9.02 -2.16
CA PRO A 151 -21.59 8.78 -3.55
C PRO A 151 -20.69 7.79 -4.31
N PHE A 152 -19.56 7.38 -3.72
CA PHE A 152 -18.63 6.41 -4.29
C PHE A 152 -18.28 5.34 -3.27
N LEU A 153 -18.10 4.12 -3.75
CA LEU A 153 -17.85 2.91 -2.97
C LEU A 153 -16.50 2.33 -3.42
N PRO A 154 -15.39 2.73 -2.78
CA PRO A 154 -14.07 2.24 -3.13
C PRO A 154 -13.83 0.86 -2.53
N THR A 155 -13.14 0.02 -3.27
CA THR A 155 -12.64 -1.26 -2.79
C THR A 155 -11.27 -1.54 -3.39
N TYR A 156 -10.35 -2.08 -2.58
CA TYR A 156 -9.07 -2.57 -3.07
C TYR A 156 -8.86 -4.04 -2.73
N THR A 157 -8.05 -4.70 -3.55
CA THR A 157 -7.45 -6.02 -3.28
C THR A 157 -5.98 -5.95 -3.61
N ASP A 158 -5.14 -6.49 -2.75
CA ASP A 158 -3.73 -6.65 -3.01
C ASP A 158 -3.22 -8.02 -2.66
N ALA A 159 -2.11 -8.38 -3.28
CA ALA A 159 -1.31 -9.52 -2.91
C ALA A 159 0.18 -9.18 -3.01
N GLN A 160 0.95 -9.72 -2.08
CA GLN A 160 2.39 -9.58 -2.01
C GLN A 160 3.01 -10.94 -1.69
N PHE A 161 4.05 -11.33 -2.41
CA PHE A 161 4.75 -12.58 -2.14
C PHE A 161 6.25 -12.46 -2.36
N LYS A 162 6.98 -13.30 -1.63
CA LYS A 162 8.41 -13.55 -1.82
C LYS A 162 8.67 -15.03 -1.65
N LEU A 163 9.33 -15.63 -2.63
CA LEU A 163 9.80 -17.01 -2.61
C LEU A 163 11.32 -16.98 -2.73
N LYS A 164 11.97 -17.78 -1.88
CA LYS A 164 13.42 -17.85 -1.81
C LYS A 164 13.85 -19.31 -1.85
N HIS A 165 14.67 -19.65 -2.83
CA HIS A 165 15.20 -20.99 -3.03
C HIS A 165 16.73 -20.98 -3.03
N ARG A 166 17.34 -21.79 -2.16
CA ARG A 166 18.78 -21.96 -2.07
C ARG A 166 19.20 -23.25 -2.76
N PHE A 167 19.88 -23.14 -3.90
CA PHE A 167 20.40 -24.31 -4.59
C PHE A 167 21.61 -24.91 -3.86
N ASN A 168 22.47 -24.04 -3.32
CA ASN A 168 23.64 -24.40 -2.50
C ASN A 168 24.15 -23.16 -1.73
N SER A 169 25.28 -23.28 -1.03
CA SER A 169 25.84 -22.17 -0.22
C SER A 169 26.21 -20.91 -1.00
N LYS A 170 26.31 -20.97 -2.34
CA LYS A 170 26.74 -19.86 -3.20
C LYS A 170 25.67 -19.40 -4.20
N ASN A 171 24.56 -20.13 -4.33
CA ASN A 171 23.56 -19.89 -5.37
C ASN A 171 22.16 -19.88 -4.76
N GLU A 172 21.44 -18.80 -5.03
CA GLU A 172 20.11 -18.53 -4.50
C GLU A 172 19.26 -17.83 -5.57
N LEU A 173 17.98 -18.16 -5.62
CA LEU A 173 16.99 -17.50 -6.45
C LEU A 173 15.90 -16.91 -5.55
N THR A 174 15.63 -15.62 -5.74
CA THR A 174 14.53 -14.91 -5.09
C THR A 174 13.54 -14.48 -6.17
N VAL A 175 12.27 -14.82 -5.97
CA VAL A 175 11.15 -14.37 -6.80
C VAL A 175 10.23 -13.55 -5.91
N ILE A 176 9.95 -12.31 -6.32
CA ILE A 176 9.03 -11.42 -5.63
C ILE A 176 7.85 -11.09 -6.54
N GLY A 177 6.71 -10.78 -5.94
CA GLY A 177 5.58 -10.21 -6.66
C GLY A 177 4.76 -9.31 -5.77
N LEU A 178 4.22 -8.27 -6.39
CA LEU A 178 3.33 -7.29 -5.79
C LEU A 178 2.24 -6.98 -6.81
N GLY A 179 0.98 -7.07 -6.40
CA GLY A 179 -0.17 -6.79 -7.25
C GLY A 179 -1.27 -6.11 -6.49
N ALA A 180 -1.97 -5.20 -7.16
CA ALA A 180 -3.07 -4.41 -6.63
C ALA A 180 -4.18 -4.30 -7.67
N LEU A 181 -5.43 -4.32 -7.22
CA LEU A 181 -6.61 -4.01 -8.00
C LEU A 181 -7.48 -3.06 -7.20
N ASP A 182 -7.79 -1.92 -7.80
CA ASP A 182 -8.56 -0.84 -7.22
C ASP A 182 -9.85 -0.64 -8.02
N ASP A 183 -10.98 -0.75 -7.35
CA ASP A 183 -12.31 -0.61 -7.93
C ASP A 183 -13.03 0.59 -7.29
N PHE A 184 -13.71 1.37 -8.12
CA PHE A 184 -14.64 2.40 -7.70
C PHE A 184 -16.00 2.15 -8.33
N VAL A 185 -17.04 2.09 -7.48
CA VAL A 185 -18.43 1.94 -7.93
C VAL A 185 -19.24 3.13 -7.43
N LEU A 186 -20.16 3.64 -8.24
CA LEU A 186 -21.08 4.68 -7.82
C LEU A 186 -22.11 4.11 -6.84
N ASN A 187 -22.44 4.87 -5.80
CA ASN A 187 -23.50 4.50 -4.85
C ASN A 187 -24.87 4.96 -5.37
N GLU A 188 -25.45 4.21 -6.30
CA GLU A 188 -26.77 4.52 -6.87
C GLU A 188 -27.90 4.51 -5.82
N SER A 189 -27.71 3.78 -4.71
CA SER A 189 -28.62 3.73 -3.55
C SER A 189 -28.43 4.86 -2.53
N VAL A 190 -27.59 5.86 -2.80
CA VAL A 190 -27.26 6.91 -1.81
C VAL A 190 -28.49 7.70 -1.31
N ASN A 191 -29.54 7.78 -2.14
CA ASN A 191 -30.78 8.48 -1.81
C ASN A 191 -31.81 7.61 -1.09
N ASP A 192 -31.54 6.31 -0.89
CA ASP A 192 -32.49 5.40 -0.23
C ASP A 192 -32.80 5.90 1.19
N GLY A 193 -34.08 6.19 1.45
CA GLY A 193 -34.54 6.71 2.73
C GLY A 193 -34.09 8.15 3.06
N VAL A 194 -33.60 8.92 2.08
CA VAL A 194 -33.37 10.36 2.22
C VAL A 194 -34.67 11.11 1.87
N THR A 195 -35.10 12.04 2.72
CA THR A 195 -36.32 12.84 2.50
C THR A 195 -36.04 14.31 2.25
N ASP A 196 -34.84 14.77 2.56
CA ASP A 196 -34.44 16.16 2.35
C ASP A 196 -34.11 16.43 0.87
N SER A 197 -34.89 17.30 0.23
CA SER A 197 -34.77 17.58 -1.21
C SER A 197 -33.42 18.17 -1.59
N SER A 198 -32.81 18.99 -0.72
CA SER A 198 -31.50 19.60 -0.99
C SER A 198 -30.38 18.55 -1.04
N THR A 199 -30.46 17.56 -0.15
CA THR A 199 -29.53 16.43 -0.12
C THR A 199 -29.70 15.54 -1.36
N ILE A 200 -30.94 15.26 -1.78
CA ILE A 200 -31.22 14.46 -2.98
C ILE A 200 -30.68 15.15 -4.23
N GLU A 201 -30.90 16.46 -4.38
CA GLU A 201 -30.41 17.25 -5.50
C GLU A 201 -28.87 17.25 -5.55
N PHE A 202 -28.22 17.47 -4.40
CA PHE A 202 -26.76 17.41 -4.29
C PHE A 202 -26.19 16.04 -4.65
N ASN A 203 -26.81 14.97 -4.15
CA ASN A 203 -26.40 13.59 -4.44
C ASN A 203 -26.55 13.26 -5.92
N ASN A 204 -27.69 13.62 -6.54
CA ASN A 204 -27.93 13.41 -7.96
C ASN A 204 -26.93 14.19 -8.82
N TYR A 205 -26.66 15.45 -8.46
CA TYR A 205 -25.62 16.23 -9.12
C TYR A 205 -24.27 15.53 -9.01
N THR A 206 -23.90 15.06 -7.82
CA THR A 206 -22.60 14.42 -7.62
C THR A 206 -22.48 13.10 -8.37
N LEU A 207 -23.49 12.23 -8.31
CA LEU A 207 -23.51 10.96 -9.07
C LEU A 207 -23.41 11.18 -10.58
N GLY A 208 -24.06 12.24 -11.11
CA GLY A 208 -24.00 12.58 -12.53
C GLY A 208 -22.71 13.26 -13.00
N ASN A 209 -21.83 13.66 -12.07
CA ASN A 209 -20.62 14.43 -12.37
C ASN A 209 -19.33 13.81 -11.79
N ILE A 210 -19.39 12.64 -11.14
CA ILE A 210 -18.19 11.86 -10.82
C ILE A 210 -17.70 11.20 -12.12
N PRO A 211 -16.46 11.49 -12.56
CA PRO A 211 -15.89 10.92 -13.78
C PRO A 211 -15.61 9.43 -13.68
#